data_AF-A0A2W6WN69-F1
#
_entry.id   AF-A0A2W6WN69-F1
#
_cell.length_a   1.000
_cell.length_b   1.000
_cell.length_c   1.000
_cell.angle_alpha   90.00
_cell.angle_beta   90.00
_cell.angle_gamma   90.00
#
_symmetry.space_group_name_H-M   'P 1'
#
loop_
_entity.id
_entity.type
_entity.pdbx_description
1 polymer ?
#
loop_
_entity_poly.entity_id
_entity_poly.type
_entity_poly.pdbx_seq_one_letter_code
_entity_poly.pdbx_strand_id
1 'polypeptide(L)'
;MAAQLGEHILVIALEQFIAHGVEGASMDGIATAANVSKRTLYARYGSKTRLLVAAVEHGTAVLQRKIVADIRPGNARERVLKAARKMLDLALTLDVIGLESLTDWIVSENGGAKLDHGSGGEVLLRAA
;
A
#
# COMPACT_ATOMS: atom_id res chain seq x y z
N MET A 1 -9.17 15.83 10.84
CA MET A 1 -8.75 15.11 12.07
C MET A 1 -8.89 13.59 11.95
N ALA A 2 -10.09 13.01 11.78
CA ALA A 2 -10.24 11.55 11.73
C ALA A 2 -9.60 10.86 10.51
N ALA A 3 -9.58 11.52 9.35
CA ALA A 3 -8.93 11.03 8.12
C ALA A 3 -7.40 11.05 8.22
N GLN A 4 -6.82 12.15 8.71
CA GLN A 4 -5.38 12.26 8.98
C GLN A 4 -4.89 11.21 9.99
N LEU A 5 -5.70 10.92 11.02
CA LEU A 5 -5.38 9.85 11.97
C LEU A 5 -5.39 8.47 11.30
N GLY A 6 -6.34 8.21 10.39
CA GLY A 6 -6.39 6.97 9.62
C GLY A 6 -5.16 6.80 8.73
N GLU A 7 -4.79 7.83 7.98
CA GLU A 7 -3.59 7.85 7.14
C GLU A 7 -2.32 7.62 7.98
N HIS A 8 -2.17 8.32 9.11
CA HIS A 8 -1.05 8.13 10.02
C HIS A 8 -0.94 6.66 10.49
N ILE A 9 -2.05 6.05 10.93
CA ILE A 9 -2.06 4.66 11.35
C ILE A 9 -1.62 3.72 10.22
N LEU A 10 -2.10 3.94 8.98
CA LEU A 10 -1.78 3.08 7.85
C LEU A 10 -0.30 3.18 7.44
N VAL A 11 0.29 4.37 7.50
CA VAL A 11 1.72 4.58 7.25
C VAL A 11 2.55 3.82 8.30
N ILE A 12 2.28 4.03 9.58
CA ILE A 12 3.03 3.37 10.66
C ILE A 12 2.82 1.85 10.64
N ALA A 13 1.61 1.38 10.36
CA ALA A 13 1.34 -0.05 10.24
C ALA A 13 2.15 -0.68 9.09
N LEU A 14 2.21 -0.03 7.93
CA LEU A 14 3.00 -0.51 6.79
C LEU A 14 4.49 -0.60 7.16
N GLU A 15 5.06 0.42 7.79
CA GLU A 15 6.45 0.43 8.25
C GLU A 15 6.73 -0.74 9.22
N GLN A 16 5.83 -0.99 10.17
CA GLN A 16 5.95 -2.10 11.12
C GLN A 16 5.88 -3.46 10.43
N PHE A 17 4.99 -3.63 9.45
CA PHE A 17 4.90 -4.88 8.67
C PHE A 17 6.13 -5.11 7.79
N ILE A 18 6.69 -4.05 7.18
CA ILE A 18 7.92 -4.15 6.39
C ILE A 18 9.12 -4.50 7.29
N ALA A 19 9.24 -3.87 8.45
CA ALA A 19 10.37 -4.06 9.35
C ALA A 19 10.37 -5.42 10.08
N HIS A 20 9.18 -5.95 10.40
CA HIS A 20 9.05 -7.12 11.28
C HIS A 20 8.38 -8.33 10.61
N GLY A 21 7.95 -8.19 9.35
CA GLY A 21 7.11 -9.17 8.68
C GLY A 21 5.70 -9.25 9.28
N VAL A 22 4.82 -10.00 8.62
CA VAL A 22 3.42 -10.13 9.07
C VAL A 22 3.33 -10.83 10.41
N GLU A 23 4.10 -11.90 10.63
CA GLU A 23 4.10 -12.65 11.88
C GLU A 23 4.67 -11.85 13.06
N GLY A 24 5.83 -11.21 12.87
CA GLY A 24 6.53 -10.46 13.91
C GLY A 24 5.85 -9.14 14.29
N ALA A 25 5.11 -8.51 13.37
CA ALA A 25 4.31 -7.34 13.68
C ALA A 25 3.12 -7.70 14.59
N SER A 26 2.87 -6.86 15.59
CA SER A 26 1.77 -7.03 16.54
C SER A 26 0.87 -5.79 16.60
N MET A 27 -0.42 -6.00 16.90
CA MET A 27 -1.37 -4.89 17.08
C MET A 27 -0.96 -3.95 18.22
N ASP A 28 -0.32 -4.46 19.27
CA ASP A 28 0.19 -3.64 20.39
C ASP A 28 1.41 -2.80 19.97
N GLY A 29 2.34 -3.41 19.24
CA GLY A 29 3.50 -2.70 18.69
C GLY A 29 3.08 -1.57 17.76
N ILE A 30 2.15 -1.86 16.83
CA ILE A 30 1.61 -0.86 15.90
C ILE A 30 0.86 0.25 16.64
N ALA A 31 0.03 -0.08 17.63
CA ALA A 31 -0.69 0.91 18.43
C ALA A 31 0.27 1.86 19.15
N THR A 32 1.34 1.29 19.74
CA THR A 32 2.39 2.04 20.43
C THR A 32 3.13 2.96 19.45
N ALA A 33 3.57 2.43 18.31
CA ALA A 33 4.29 3.19 17.29
C ALA A 33 3.44 4.33 16.70
N ALA A 34 2.14 4.11 16.50
CA ALA A 34 1.20 5.11 15.98
C ALA A 34 0.65 6.05 17.06
N ASN A 35 1.10 5.91 18.32
CA ASN A 35 0.60 6.66 19.47
C ASN A 35 -0.94 6.65 19.59
N VAL A 36 -1.54 5.47 19.44
CA VAL A 36 -2.99 5.24 19.58
C VAL A 36 -3.25 4.07 20.53
N SER A 37 -4.48 3.98 21.05
CA SER A 37 -4.85 2.82 21.86
C SER A 37 -5.05 1.57 20.98
N LYS A 38 -4.74 0.38 21.53
CA LYS A 38 -5.07 -0.91 20.90
C LYS A 38 -6.56 -0.99 20.53
N ARG A 39 -7.44 -0.49 21.41
CA ARG A 39 -8.90 -0.41 21.17
C ARG A 39 -9.22 0.41 19.91
N THR A 40 -8.50 1.51 19.66
CA THR A 40 -8.68 2.34 18.46
C THR A 40 -8.37 1.56 17.18
N LEU A 41 -7.30 0.76 17.16
CA LEU A 41 -6.97 -0.07 15.99
C LEU A 41 -8.04 -1.15 15.74
N TYR A 42 -8.46 -1.88 16.78
CA TYR A 42 -9.50 -2.90 16.64
C TYR A 42 -10.85 -2.31 16.24
N ALA A 43 -11.22 -1.14 16.77
CA ALA A 43 -12.45 -0.46 16.38
C ALA A 43 -12.45 -0.02 14.90
N ARG A 44 -11.28 0.34 14.35
CA ARG A 44 -11.15 0.82 12.97
C ARG A 44 -10.98 -0.30 11.94
N TYR A 45 -10.15 -1.29 12.24
CA TYR A 45 -9.70 -2.29 11.27
C TYR A 45 -10.13 -3.71 11.63
N GLY A 46 -10.52 -3.98 12.88
CA GLY A 46 -11.06 -5.27 13.33
C GLY A 46 -10.02 -6.38 13.54
N SER A 47 -9.04 -6.54 12.65
CA SER A 47 -7.98 -7.56 12.77
C SER A 47 -6.63 -7.09 12.23
N LYS A 48 -5.54 -7.79 12.61
CA LYS A 48 -4.20 -7.56 12.07
C LYS A 48 -4.17 -7.70 10.54
N THR A 49 -4.83 -8.73 10.00
CA THR A 49 -4.93 -8.96 8.55
C THR A 49 -5.68 -7.84 7.83
N ARG A 50 -6.79 -7.35 8.39
CA ARG A 50 -7.53 -6.23 7.78
C ARG A 50 -6.74 -4.93 7.84
N LEU A 51 -5.98 -4.70 8.91
CA LEU A 51 -5.06 -3.57 8.99
C LEU A 51 -3.92 -3.68 7.97
N LEU A 52 -3.35 -4.89 7.79
CA LEU A 52 -2.33 -5.16 6.77
C LEU A 52 -2.84 -4.84 5.36
N VAL A 53 -4.01 -5.37 4.98
CA VAL A 53 -4.61 -5.10 3.66
C VAL A 53 -4.81 -3.61 3.45
N ALA A 54 -5.42 -2.91 4.43
CA ALA A 54 -5.64 -1.48 4.32
C ALA A 54 -4.32 -0.67 4.24
N ALA A 55 -3.27 -1.11 4.92
CA ALA A 55 -1.96 -0.46 4.89
C ALA A 55 -1.26 -0.64 3.54
N VAL A 56 -1.31 -1.86 2.97
CA VAL A 56 -0.77 -2.17 1.64
C VAL A 56 -1.52 -1.42 0.55
N GLU A 57 -2.86 -1.39 0.58
CA GLU A 57 -3.69 -0.63 -0.36
C GLU A 57 -3.35 0.86 -0.31
N HIS A 58 -3.22 1.42 0.89
CA HIS A 58 -2.85 2.83 1.07
C HIS A 58 -1.45 3.13 0.54
N GLY A 59 -0.44 2.31 0.87
CA GLY A 59 0.93 2.45 0.37
C GLY A 59 1.00 2.36 -1.16
N THR A 60 0.27 1.41 -1.75
CA THR A 60 0.16 1.25 -3.21
C THR A 60 -0.44 2.50 -3.85
N ALA A 61 -1.52 3.04 -3.29
CA ALA A 61 -2.14 4.26 -3.80
C ALA A 61 -1.20 5.48 -3.69
N VAL A 62 -0.40 5.58 -2.62
CA VAL A 62 0.62 6.63 -2.46
C VAL A 62 1.68 6.52 -3.57
N LEU A 63 2.18 5.31 -3.85
CA LEU A 63 3.18 5.09 -4.91
C LEU A 63 2.61 5.42 -6.30
N GLN A 64 1.38 4.98 -6.59
CA GLN A 64 0.71 5.30 -7.85
C GLN A 64 0.58 6.81 -8.05
N ARG A 65 0.20 7.56 -7.01
CA ARG A 65 0.15 9.03 -7.08
C ARG A 65 1.51 9.65 -7.38
N LYS A 66 2.60 9.16 -6.76
CA LYS A 66 3.97 9.62 -7.02
C LYS A 66 4.41 9.36 -8.46
N ILE A 67 4.01 8.21 -9.03
CA ILE A 67 4.31 7.87 -10.43
C ILE A 67 3.53 8.80 -11.37
N VAL A 68 2.22 8.95 -11.15
CA VAL A 68 1.33 9.70 -12.06
C VAL A 68 1.61 11.21 -12.05
N ALA A 69 2.01 11.77 -10.90
CA ALA A 69 2.29 13.20 -10.78
C ALA A 69 3.38 13.70 -11.75
N ASP A 70 4.37 12.86 -12.07
CA ASP A 70 5.54 13.24 -12.89
C ASP A 70 5.36 12.97 -14.40
N ILE A 71 4.20 12.46 -14.84
CA ILE A 71 3.99 11.98 -16.22
C ILE A 71 3.77 13.14 -17.23
N ARG A 72 3.40 14.35 -16.78
CA ARG A 72 3.10 15.50 -17.66
C ARG A 72 4.16 16.60 -17.53
N PRO A 73 4.46 17.39 -18.58
CA PRO A 73 4.00 17.29 -19.98
C PRO A 73 4.95 16.48 -20.90
N GLY A 74 4.52 16.23 -22.14
CA GLY A 74 5.31 15.57 -23.20
C GLY A 74 4.49 14.73 -24.18
N ASN A 75 5.11 14.33 -25.31
CA ASN A 75 4.54 13.38 -26.26
C ASN A 75 4.44 11.95 -25.67
N ALA A 76 3.75 11.02 -26.33
CA ALA A 76 3.51 9.69 -25.77
C ALA A 76 4.80 8.96 -25.37
N ARG A 77 5.85 9.05 -26.19
CA ARG A 77 7.16 8.43 -25.93
C ARG A 77 7.83 9.03 -24.70
N GLU A 78 7.83 10.35 -24.57
CA GLU A 78 8.41 11.06 -23.42
C GLU A 78 7.71 10.69 -22.11
N ARG A 79 6.37 10.57 -22.14
CA ARG A 79 5.58 10.19 -20.96
C ARG A 79 5.87 8.77 -20.51
N VAL A 80 5.96 7.82 -21.44
CA VAL A 80 6.32 6.43 -21.13
C VAL A 80 7.73 6.36 -20.55
N LEU A 81 8.70 7.08 -21.13
CA LEU A 81 10.08 7.11 -20.62
C LEU A 81 10.18 7.73 -19.22
N LYS A 82 9.43 8.81 -18.95
CA LYS A 82 9.35 9.43 -17.61
C LYS A 82 8.73 8.48 -16.59
N ALA A 83 7.62 7.85 -16.93
CA ALA A 83 6.97 6.85 -16.07
C ALA A 83 7.91 5.67 -15.79
N ALA A 84 8.53 5.10 -16.82
CA ALA A 84 9.46 3.98 -16.67
C ALA A 84 10.67 4.33 -15.79
N ARG A 85 11.27 5.51 -15.97
CA ARG A 85 12.37 5.98 -15.12
C ARG A 85 11.92 6.12 -13.67
N LYS A 86 10.76 6.75 -13.44
CA LYS A 86 10.21 6.91 -12.09
C LYS A 86 9.91 5.58 -11.42
N MET A 87 9.36 4.62 -12.17
CA MET A 87 9.12 3.26 -11.70
C MET A 87 10.44 2.57 -11.32
N LEU A 88 11.49 2.70 -12.12
CA LEU A 88 12.81 2.16 -11.79
C LEU A 88 13.43 2.82 -10.54
N ASP A 89 13.33 4.15 -10.42
CA ASP A 89 13.83 4.89 -9.26
C ASP A 89 13.11 4.45 -7.96
N LEU A 90 11.82 4.14 -8.06
CA LEU A 90 11.02 3.65 -6.93
C LEU A 90 11.25 2.16 -6.65
N ALA A 91 11.41 1.33 -7.68
CA ALA A 91 11.55 -0.12 -7.56
C ALA A 91 12.79 -0.57 -6.77
N LEU A 92 13.79 0.31 -6.63
CA LEU A 92 15.01 0.03 -5.87
C LEU A 92 14.94 0.54 -4.41
N THR A 93 13.80 1.09 -3.98
CA THR A 93 13.61 1.49 -2.59
C THR A 93 13.16 0.30 -1.74
N LEU A 94 13.73 0.16 -0.54
CA LEU A 94 13.40 -0.93 0.40
C LEU A 94 11.89 -0.99 0.71
N ASP A 95 11.23 0.17 0.71
CA ASP A 95 9.79 0.27 0.95
C ASP A 95 8.96 -0.41 -0.15
N VAL A 96 9.41 -0.37 -1.41
CA VAL A 96 8.71 -1.01 -2.54
C VAL A 96 8.90 -2.52 -2.52
N ILE A 97 10.11 -3.00 -2.20
CA ILE A 97 10.39 -4.44 -2.06
C ILE A 97 9.58 -5.03 -0.89
N GLY A 98 9.51 -4.29 0.23
CA GLY A 98 8.68 -4.67 1.36
C GLY A 98 7.19 -4.72 0.99
N LEU A 99 6.69 -3.72 0.25
CA LEU A 99 5.30 -3.69 -0.19
C LEU A 99 4.96 -4.81 -1.18
N GLU A 100 5.85 -5.13 -2.13
CA GLU A 100 5.72 -6.27 -3.04
C GLU A 100 5.62 -7.57 -2.24
N SER A 101 6.56 -7.80 -1.32
CA SER A 101 6.61 -9.01 -0.48
C SER A 101 5.32 -9.18 0.35
N LEU A 102 4.78 -8.09 0.90
CA LEU A 102 3.51 -8.12 1.64
C LEU A 102 2.30 -8.35 0.72
N THR A 103 2.34 -7.87 -0.52
CA THR A 103 1.28 -8.11 -1.50
C THR A 103 1.26 -9.58 -1.91
N ASP A 104 2.42 -10.16 -2.17
CA ASP A 104 2.56 -11.59 -2.47
C ASP A 104 2.10 -12.44 -1.29
N TRP A 105 2.47 -12.06 -0.06
CA TRP A 105 1.97 -12.71 1.15
C TRP A 105 0.45 -12.67 1.25
N ILE A 106 -0.18 -11.51 0.98
CA ILE A 106 -1.64 -11.38 0.97
C ILE A 106 -2.26 -12.32 -0.08
N VAL A 107 -1.63 -12.49 -1.24
CA VAL A 107 -2.15 -13.37 -2.30
C VAL A 107 -1.98 -14.85 -1.94
N SER A 108 -0.84 -15.23 -1.33
CA SER A 108 -0.53 -16.63 -0.99
C SER A 108 -1.27 -17.15 0.23
N GLU A 109 -1.37 -16.35 1.29
CA GLU A 109 -1.95 -16.78 2.57
C GLU A 109 -3.49 -16.67 2.59
N ASN A 110 -4.07 -15.88 1.66
CA ASN A 110 -5.50 -15.55 1.63
C ASN A 110 -6.25 -16.21 0.45
N GLY A 111 -5.68 -17.31 -0.09
CA GLY A 111 -6.01 -17.96 -1.37
C GLY A 111 -7.48 -18.33 -1.63
N GLY A 112 -8.35 -17.36 -1.87
CA GLY A 112 -9.74 -17.59 -2.30
C GLY A 112 -10.80 -16.66 -1.71
N ALA A 113 -10.45 -15.64 -0.92
CA ALA A 113 -11.41 -14.61 -0.56
C ALA A 113 -11.57 -13.62 -1.72
N LYS A 114 -12.29 -14.07 -2.76
CA LYS A 114 -12.96 -13.31 -3.81
C LYS A 114 -12.76 -11.80 -3.66
N LEU A 115 -11.65 -11.29 -4.19
CA LEU A 115 -11.61 -9.90 -4.60
C LEU A 115 -12.66 -9.85 -5.70
N ASP A 116 -13.83 -9.31 -5.36
CA ASP A 116 -14.81 -8.90 -6.34
C ASP A 116 -14.05 -8.10 -7.39
N HIS A 117 -13.86 -8.70 -8.57
CA HIS A 117 -13.33 -8.03 -9.73
C HIS A 117 -14.39 -7.04 -10.24
N GLY A 118 -14.71 -6.06 -9.41
CA GLY A 118 -15.44 -4.85 -9.76
C GLY A 118 -14.43 -3.71 -9.85
N SER A 119 -13.94 -3.45 -11.06
CA SER A 119 -13.35 -2.16 -11.46
C SER A 119 -11.97 -1.78 -10.91
N GLY A 120 -10.95 -2.64 -11.08
CA GLY A 120 -9.54 -2.24 -10.89
C GLY A 120 -8.62 -2.46 -12.10
N GLY A 121 -8.88 -3.49 -12.91
CA GLY A 121 -7.97 -3.93 -13.98
C GLY A 121 -8.33 -3.50 -15.40
N GLU A 122 -9.54 -3.00 -15.66
CA GLU A 122 -10.00 -2.68 -17.02
C GLU A 122 -9.74 -1.24 -17.48
N VAL A 123 -9.24 -0.35 -16.61
CA VAL A 123 -9.10 1.08 -16.95
C VAL A 123 -7.87 1.39 -17.83
N LEU A 124 -6.93 0.45 -17.99
CA LEU A 124 -5.68 0.71 -18.73
C LEU A 124 -5.64 0.21 -20.18
N LEU A 125 -6.71 -0.40 -20.72
CA LEU A 125 -6.69 -0.96 -22.09
C LEU A 125 -7.80 -0.46 -23.05
N ARG A 126 -8.58 0.57 -22.70
CA ARG A 126 -9.63 1.11 -23.59
C ARG A 126 -9.41 2.55 -24.10
N ALA A 127 -8.17 3.02 -24.14
CA ALA A 127 -7.85 4.32 -24.74
C ALA A 127 -6.61 4.29 -25.65
N ALA A 128 -6.47 3.23 -26.45
CA ALA A 128 -5.64 3.17 -27.65
C ALA A 128 -6.53 2.79 -28.83
#